data_AF-A0A8T5GEN0-F1
#
_entry.id   AF-A0A8T5GEN0-F1
#
_cell.length_a   1.000
_cell.length_b   1.000
_cell.length_c   1.000
_cell.angle_alpha   90.00
_cell.angle_beta   90.00
_cell.angle_gamma   90.00
#
_symmetry.space_group_name_H-M   'P 1'
#
loop_
_entity.id
_entity.type
_entity.pdbx_description
1 polymer ?
#
loop_
_entity_poly.entity_id
_entity_poly.type
_entity_poly.pdbx_seq_one_letter_code
_entity_poly.pdbx_strand_id
1 'polypeptide(L)'
;MEIDRDIPIGNSKTNLSNAGKKSIPKKPIFIGIGIIIIIAIIALLVMFVLPTLDFTPVIVDDTNVDTSTGPVELICEKRLNLNLGGVVAVFANGETKNTLISGKGTKTPYIQLYENKVLIETITNPYIDTNDAEDEIVALLKEKNVSNVSLAGASQELIKEFNENNLKCYEMGGEIAAFVGYDLPPEDISYCKKYEDQNLMGKVALGSQKEIDFSLISGKGPQAKNLLIYEDKNFIGPISNTASDINLEDPTNALDDVENDFISLIQTEGIEIIILASFGETLETKLNDNNIICYEAGGEIKSFMK
;
A
#
# COMPACT_ATOMS: atom_id res chain seq x y z
N MET A 1 -19.76 -57.24 47.66
CA MET A 1 -20.40 -55.90 47.65
C MET A 1 -20.84 -55.68 46.21
N GLU A 2 -21.95 -56.29 45.78
CA GLU A 2 -23.35 -55.80 45.89
C GLU A 2 -23.56 -54.44 45.19
N ILE A 3 -24.10 -54.46 43.96
CA ILE A 3 -25.49 -54.11 43.50
C ILE A 3 -25.39 -52.80 42.68
N ASP A 4 -25.50 -52.81 41.34
CA ASP A 4 -26.73 -52.76 40.50
C ASP A 4 -27.49 -51.41 40.57
N ARG A 5 -27.68 -50.76 39.40
CA ARG A 5 -28.92 -50.10 38.90
C ARG A 5 -28.72 -48.90 37.95
N ASP A 6 -29.17 -49.12 36.72
CA ASP A 6 -30.23 -48.39 36.00
C ASP A 6 -30.14 -46.87 35.71
N ILE A 7 -29.96 -46.63 34.40
CA ILE A 7 -30.53 -45.66 33.44
C ILE A 7 -31.91 -45.01 33.82
N PRO A 8 -32.48 -44.06 33.03
CA PRO A 8 -32.20 -42.64 32.67
C PRO A 8 -33.31 -41.67 33.21
N ILE A 9 -33.44 -40.47 32.61
CA ILE A 9 -34.64 -39.57 32.45
C ILE A 9 -34.33 -38.15 33.00
N GLY A 10 -34.62 -37.02 32.34
CA GLY A 10 -35.52 -36.74 31.21
C GLY A 10 -35.14 -35.46 30.46
N ASN A 11 -35.46 -35.39 29.17
CA ASN A 11 -36.60 -34.66 28.60
C ASN A 11 -36.64 -33.16 28.92
N SER A 12 -36.21 -32.34 27.95
CA SER A 12 -36.93 -31.11 27.63
C SER A 12 -36.92 -30.88 26.12
N LYS A 13 -38.13 -30.97 25.56
CA LYS A 13 -38.49 -30.47 24.23
C LYS A 13 -38.39 -28.94 24.25
N THR A 14 -37.75 -28.36 23.24
CA THR A 14 -38.14 -27.02 22.76
C THR A 14 -38.07 -26.97 21.24
N ASN A 15 -39.26 -27.15 20.66
CA ASN A 15 -39.80 -26.44 19.51
C ASN A 15 -38.96 -26.41 18.22
N LEU A 16 -39.36 -27.30 17.30
CA LEU A 16 -39.55 -26.90 15.91
C LEU A 16 -40.30 -25.57 15.88
N SER A 17 -39.63 -24.51 15.45
CA SER A 17 -40.30 -23.31 14.96
C SER A 17 -39.61 -22.87 13.67
N ASN A 18 -40.44 -22.77 12.64
CA ASN A 18 -40.23 -22.04 11.40
C ASN A 18 -39.03 -22.45 10.53
N ALA A 19 -39.26 -23.54 9.77
CA ALA A 19 -38.78 -23.59 8.39
C ALA A 19 -39.43 -22.44 7.60
N GLY A 20 -38.88 -21.24 7.74
CA GLY A 20 -39.14 -20.13 6.84
C GLY A 20 -38.70 -20.55 5.44
N LYS A 21 -39.66 -20.68 4.53
CA LYS A 21 -39.39 -20.75 3.08
C LYS A 21 -38.45 -19.60 2.72
N LYS A 22 -37.17 -19.90 2.49
CA LYS A 22 -36.30 -18.97 1.75
C LYS A 22 -36.90 -18.82 0.36
N SER A 23 -37.47 -17.66 0.10
CA SER A 23 -37.88 -17.24 -1.23
C SER A 23 -36.68 -17.28 -2.15
N ILE A 24 -36.74 -18.10 -3.19
CA ILE A 24 -35.82 -18.04 -4.32
C ILE A 24 -35.96 -16.63 -4.92
N PRO A 25 -34.89 -15.83 -5.02
CA PRO A 25 -34.97 -14.56 -5.73
C PRO A 25 -35.22 -14.86 -7.20
N LYS A 26 -36.38 -14.41 -7.70
CA LYS A 26 -36.65 -14.35 -9.14
C LYS A 26 -35.58 -13.45 -9.77
N LYS A 27 -34.77 -14.00 -10.68
CA LYS A 27 -33.85 -13.21 -11.50
C LYS A 27 -34.64 -12.11 -12.23
N PRO A 28 -34.23 -10.83 -12.18
CA PRO A 28 -34.85 -9.79 -12.98
C PRO A 28 -34.39 -9.95 -14.44
N ILE A 29 -35.32 -10.33 -15.31
CA ILE A 29 -35.14 -10.42 -16.77
C ILE A 29 -35.10 -9.02 -17.44
N PHE A 30 -35.11 -7.93 -16.68
CA PHE A 30 -35.32 -6.58 -17.21
C PHE A 30 -34.07 -5.79 -17.60
N ILE A 31 -32.85 -6.33 -17.44
CA ILE A 31 -31.62 -5.60 -17.78
C ILE A 31 -31.25 -5.73 -19.28
N GLY A 32 -31.70 -6.79 -19.95
CA GLY A 32 -31.36 -7.03 -21.37
C GLY A 32 -32.10 -6.13 -22.37
N ILE A 33 -33.29 -5.64 -22.04
CA ILE A 33 -34.12 -4.87 -22.99
C ILE A 33 -33.70 -3.38 -23.02
N GLY A 34 -33.24 -2.82 -21.89
CA GLY A 34 -32.81 -1.42 -21.82
C GLY A 34 -31.58 -1.11 -22.67
N ILE A 35 -30.61 -2.03 -22.73
CA ILE A 35 -29.37 -1.85 -23.50
C ILE A 35 -29.65 -1.86 -25.00
N ILE A 36 -30.54 -2.74 -25.47
CA ILE A 36 -30.90 -2.85 -26.89
C ILE A 36 -31.61 -1.57 -27.38
N ILE A 37 -32.49 -0.99 -26.54
CA ILE A 37 -33.18 0.26 -26.87
C ILE A 37 -32.19 1.44 -26.98
N ILE A 38 -31.20 1.53 -26.08
CA ILE A 38 -30.20 2.60 -26.11
C ILE A 38 -29.33 2.52 -27.37
N ILE A 39 -28.88 1.32 -27.76
CA ILE A 39 -28.09 1.12 -28.98
C ILE A 39 -28.89 1.50 -30.22
N ALA A 40 -30.19 1.16 -30.27
CA ALA A 40 -31.06 1.52 -31.39
C ALA A 40 -31.26 3.05 -31.52
N ILE A 41 -31.37 3.77 -30.40
CA ILE A 41 -31.51 5.24 -30.40
C ILE A 41 -30.21 5.91 -30.89
N ILE A 42 -29.04 5.43 -30.46
CA ILE A 42 -27.74 5.96 -30.92
C ILE A 42 -27.56 5.73 -32.42
N ALA A 43 -27.90 4.54 -32.92
CA ALA A 43 -27.81 4.23 -34.36
C ALA A 43 -28.74 5.12 -35.20
N LEU A 44 -29.97 5.37 -34.73
CA LEU A 44 -30.91 6.30 -35.38
C LEU A 44 -30.38 7.74 -35.39
N LEU A 45 -29.80 8.22 -34.28
CA LEU A 45 -29.20 9.55 -34.20
C LEU A 45 -28.04 9.71 -35.19
N VAL A 46 -27.16 8.72 -35.31
CA VAL A 46 -26.03 8.75 -36.26
C VAL A 46 -26.53 8.76 -37.71
N MET A 47 -27.54 7.95 -38.05
CA MET A 47 -28.11 7.93 -39.41
C MET A 47 -28.86 9.21 -39.79
N PHE A 48 -29.45 9.93 -38.83
CA PHE A 48 -30.18 11.17 -39.12
C PHE A 48 -29.30 12.43 -39.10
N VAL A 49 -28.16 12.43 -38.39
CA VAL A 49 -27.26 13.59 -38.31
C VAL A 49 -26.19 13.59 -39.41
N LEU A 50 -25.70 12.42 -39.85
CA LEU A 50 -24.66 12.32 -40.88
C LEU A 50 -25.04 12.86 -42.28
N PRO A 51 -26.28 12.72 -42.79
CA PRO A 51 -26.60 13.22 -44.13
C PRO A 51 -26.90 14.72 -44.18
N THR A 52 -26.87 15.43 -43.04
CA THR A 52 -27.03 16.90 -42.99
C THR A 52 -25.72 17.68 -42.92
N LEU A 53 -24.57 16.99 -42.92
CA LEU A 53 -23.26 17.64 -43.04
C LEU A 53 -22.90 17.72 -44.53
N ASP A 54 -23.15 18.88 -45.13
CA ASP A 54 -22.64 19.24 -46.46
C ASP A 54 -21.10 19.21 -46.43
N PHE A 55 -20.51 18.07 -46.78
CA PHE A 55 -19.10 18.00 -47.13
C PHE A 55 -18.94 18.49 -48.57
N THR A 56 -18.71 19.80 -48.74
CA THR A 56 -18.12 20.30 -49.99
C THR A 56 -16.71 19.71 -50.11
N PRO A 57 -16.41 18.89 -51.14
CA PRO A 57 -15.07 18.39 -51.34
C PRO A 57 -14.19 19.57 -51.77
N VAL A 58 -13.19 19.90 -50.95
CA VAL A 58 -12.12 20.80 -51.36
C VAL A 58 -11.25 20.01 -52.34
N ILE A 59 -11.44 20.25 -53.64
CA ILE A 59 -10.50 19.82 -54.67
C ILE A 59 -9.29 20.75 -54.54
N VAL A 60 -8.20 20.26 -53.97
CA VAL A 60 -6.90 20.93 -54.01
C VAL A 60 -6.28 20.61 -55.36
N ASP A 61 -6.01 21.64 -56.14
CA ASP A 61 -5.37 21.58 -57.46
C ASP A 61 -3.91 21.11 -57.28
N ASP A 62 -3.62 19.91 -57.76
CA ASP A 62 -2.40 19.17 -57.49
C ASP A 62 -1.38 19.46 -58.60
N THR A 63 -0.79 20.66 -58.57
CA THR A 63 0.45 20.95 -59.31
C THR A 63 1.39 21.76 -58.43
N ASN A 64 2.53 21.16 -58.09
CA ASN A 64 3.61 21.66 -57.23
C ASN A 64 3.42 21.48 -55.73
N VAL A 65 3.55 20.23 -55.27
CA VAL A 65 4.20 19.98 -53.97
C VAL A 65 5.43 19.11 -54.23
N ASP A 66 6.60 19.71 -54.13
CA ASP A 66 7.85 18.99 -53.90
C ASP A 66 7.70 18.24 -52.57
N THR A 67 7.25 16.97 -52.62
CA THR A 67 7.27 16.09 -51.45
C THR A 67 8.72 15.67 -51.20
N SER A 68 9.43 16.48 -50.43
CA SER A 68 10.52 16.01 -49.59
C SER A 68 9.93 15.01 -48.59
N THR A 69 9.92 13.73 -48.93
CA THR A 69 9.70 12.65 -47.97
C THR A 69 10.97 12.51 -47.13
N GLY A 70 11.15 13.44 -46.18
CA GLY A 70 12.06 13.21 -45.06
C GLY A 70 11.60 11.98 -44.27
N PRO A 71 12.51 11.28 -43.57
CA PRO A 71 12.14 10.15 -42.71
C PRO A 71 11.10 10.61 -41.68
N VAL A 72 10.07 9.77 -41.45
CA VAL A 72 9.07 10.00 -40.42
C VAL A 72 9.77 9.93 -39.06
N GLU A 73 9.87 11.06 -38.37
CA GLU A 73 10.46 11.15 -37.04
C GLU A 73 9.52 10.48 -36.02
N LEU A 74 10.00 9.43 -35.34
CA LEU A 74 9.28 8.79 -34.25
C LEU A 74 9.44 9.66 -33.00
N ILE A 75 8.33 10.07 -32.40
CA ILE A 75 8.33 10.89 -31.18
C ILE A 75 7.58 10.18 -30.06
N CYS A 76 8.07 10.32 -28.84
CA CYS A 76 7.34 9.91 -27.65
C CYS A 76 6.18 10.86 -27.38
N GLU A 77 5.10 10.36 -26.78
CA GLU A 77 3.94 11.20 -26.44
C GLU A 77 4.30 12.14 -25.28
N LYS A 78 4.06 13.44 -25.44
CA LYS A 78 4.29 14.40 -24.34
C LYS A 78 3.22 14.24 -23.26
N ARG A 79 3.65 14.05 -22.00
CA ARG A 79 2.73 13.99 -20.85
C ARG A 79 3.20 14.78 -19.65
N LEU A 80 2.23 15.14 -18.82
CA LEU A 80 2.42 15.93 -17.60
C LEU A 80 2.21 15.11 -16.32
N ASN A 81 1.86 13.82 -16.40
CA ASN A 81 1.54 12.98 -15.23
C ASN A 81 1.77 11.48 -15.52
N LEU A 82 2.27 10.75 -14.53
CA LEU A 82 2.58 9.31 -14.57
C LEU A 82 1.43 8.42 -14.10
N ASN A 83 0.18 8.90 -14.11
CA ASN A 83 -0.98 8.06 -13.77
C ASN A 83 -1.37 7.16 -14.95
N LEU A 84 -0.46 6.23 -15.27
CA LEU A 84 -0.53 5.30 -16.38
C LEU A 84 -0.76 3.92 -15.77
N GLY A 85 -1.77 3.19 -16.23
CA GLY A 85 -2.01 1.83 -15.72
C GLY A 85 -0.82 0.91 -16.01
N GLY A 86 -0.53 0.00 -15.07
CA GLY A 86 0.60 -0.93 -15.14
C GLY A 86 1.92 -0.32 -14.62
N VAL A 87 3.01 -1.07 -14.80
CA VAL A 87 4.36 -0.63 -14.37
C VAL A 87 4.93 0.37 -15.37
N VAL A 88 5.46 1.48 -14.86
CA VAL A 88 6.09 2.57 -15.60
C VAL A 88 7.58 2.62 -15.26
N ALA A 89 8.44 2.57 -16.27
CA ALA A 89 9.87 2.80 -16.10
C ALA A 89 10.22 4.28 -16.34
N VAL A 90 10.86 4.90 -15.36
CA VAL A 90 11.35 6.28 -15.42
C VAL A 90 12.86 6.26 -15.51
N PHE A 91 13.39 6.77 -16.61
CA PHE A 91 14.83 6.91 -16.83
C PHE A 91 15.34 8.07 -15.96
N ALA A 92 16.27 7.80 -15.04
CA ALA A 92 16.63 8.70 -13.94
C ALA A 92 18.14 8.98 -13.88
N ASN A 93 18.50 10.21 -13.50
CA ASN A 93 19.91 10.59 -13.27
C ASN A 93 20.45 10.15 -11.89
N GLY A 94 19.59 9.66 -10.99
CA GLY A 94 19.95 9.23 -9.64
C GLY A 94 19.00 8.17 -9.10
N GLU A 95 19.27 7.67 -7.89
CA GLU A 95 18.54 6.55 -7.29
C GLU A 95 17.22 6.93 -6.63
N THR A 96 17.03 8.23 -6.33
CA THR A 96 15.87 8.73 -5.59
C THR A 96 14.96 9.54 -6.51
N LYS A 97 13.70 9.71 -6.12
CA LYS A 97 12.72 10.53 -6.86
C LYS A 97 13.04 12.03 -6.89
N ASN A 98 13.95 12.51 -6.05
CA ASN A 98 14.38 13.92 -6.05
C ASN A 98 15.39 14.22 -7.18
N THR A 99 15.70 13.22 -8.01
CA THR A 99 16.54 13.39 -9.19
C THR A 99 15.73 13.82 -10.41
N LEU A 100 16.44 14.22 -11.46
CA LEU A 100 15.86 14.56 -12.75
C LEU A 100 15.59 13.31 -13.59
N ILE A 101 14.48 13.35 -14.34
CA ILE A 101 14.23 12.44 -15.46
C ILE A 101 15.35 12.68 -16.50
N SER A 102 15.99 11.60 -16.91
CA SER A 102 17.14 11.64 -17.80
C SER A 102 16.73 11.70 -19.27
N GLY A 103 17.48 12.47 -20.05
CA GLY A 103 17.38 12.53 -21.52
C GLY A 103 18.47 11.75 -22.23
N LYS A 104 19.14 10.82 -21.53
CA LYS A 104 20.30 10.08 -22.05
C LYS A 104 19.92 8.76 -22.73
N GLY A 105 18.64 8.43 -22.85
CA GLY A 105 18.18 7.16 -23.42
C GLY A 105 18.86 5.95 -22.75
N THR A 106 19.47 5.08 -23.56
CA THR A 106 20.20 3.89 -23.13
C THR A 106 21.39 4.18 -22.21
N LYS A 107 21.91 5.42 -22.20
CA LYS A 107 23.04 5.88 -21.35
C LYS A 107 22.60 6.49 -20.02
N THR A 108 21.34 6.32 -19.67
CA THR A 108 20.81 6.77 -18.37
C THR A 108 21.37 5.90 -17.25
N PRO A 109 21.84 6.46 -16.12
CA PRO A 109 22.47 5.68 -15.06
C PRO A 109 21.51 4.80 -14.25
N TYR A 110 20.24 5.21 -14.12
CA TYR A 110 19.25 4.48 -13.34
C TYR A 110 17.91 4.37 -14.06
N ILE A 111 17.20 3.27 -13.85
CA ILE A 111 15.82 3.07 -14.28
C ILE A 111 14.99 2.82 -13.03
N GLN A 112 14.09 3.74 -12.70
CA GLN A 112 13.20 3.62 -11.55
C GLN A 112 11.84 3.09 -12.02
N LEU A 113 11.33 2.04 -11.39
CA LEU A 113 10.05 1.42 -11.72
C LEU A 113 8.97 1.89 -10.75
N TYR A 114 7.85 2.34 -11.31
CA TYR A 114 6.72 2.85 -10.56
C TYR A 114 5.42 2.12 -10.93
N GLU A 115 4.58 1.85 -9.95
CA GLU A 115 3.19 1.40 -10.16
C GLU A 115 2.27 2.24 -9.30
N ASN A 116 1.21 2.79 -9.91
CA ASN A 116 0.29 3.73 -9.24
C ASN A 116 1.04 4.86 -8.52
N LYS A 117 2.13 5.34 -9.12
CA LYS A 117 3.03 6.37 -8.61
C LYS A 117 3.89 5.99 -7.39
N VAL A 118 3.86 4.73 -6.96
CA VAL A 118 4.71 4.22 -5.87
C VAL A 118 5.99 3.65 -6.48
N LEU A 119 7.15 3.99 -5.92
CA LEU A 119 8.42 3.40 -6.32
C LEU A 119 8.44 1.92 -5.92
N ILE A 120 8.61 1.02 -6.88
CA ILE A 120 8.72 -0.42 -6.65
C ILE A 120 10.18 -0.84 -6.59
N GLU A 121 11.00 -0.32 -7.51
CA GLU A 121 12.39 -0.77 -7.69
C GLU A 121 13.23 0.34 -8.33
N THR A 122 14.48 0.45 -7.91
CA THR A 122 15.50 1.25 -8.61
C THR A 122 16.55 0.30 -9.19
N ILE A 123 16.72 0.33 -10.50
CA ILE A 123 17.68 -0.50 -11.22
C ILE A 123 18.86 0.38 -11.64
N THR A 124 20.06 0.04 -11.20
CA THR A 124 21.29 0.59 -11.78
C THR A 124 21.46 0.05 -13.19
N ASN A 125 21.61 0.91 -14.19
CA ASN A 125 21.68 0.50 -15.59
C ASN A 125 22.96 -0.30 -15.87
N PRO A 126 22.88 -1.62 -16.14
CA PRO A 126 24.05 -2.45 -16.40
C PRO A 126 24.67 -2.19 -17.78
N TYR A 127 23.94 -1.51 -18.68
CA TYR A 127 24.33 -1.28 -20.06
C TYR A 127 24.83 0.15 -20.33
N ILE A 128 25.09 0.94 -19.28
CA ILE A 128 25.51 2.34 -19.42
C ILE A 128 26.77 2.50 -20.32
N ASP A 129 27.71 1.57 -20.26
CA ASP A 129 28.94 1.59 -21.07
C ASP A 129 28.83 0.78 -22.37
N THR A 130 27.68 0.15 -22.63
CA THR A 130 27.44 -0.68 -23.83
C THR A 130 26.96 0.19 -24.98
N ASN A 131 27.60 0.08 -26.14
CA ASN A 131 27.12 0.74 -27.37
C ASN A 131 25.96 -0.06 -27.95
N ASP A 132 25.01 0.64 -28.58
CA ASP A 132 23.84 0.02 -29.24
C ASP A 132 23.02 -0.89 -28.32
N ALA A 133 22.76 -0.42 -27.09
CA ALA A 133 22.13 -1.20 -26.01
C ALA A 133 20.59 -1.14 -26.00
N GLU A 134 19.96 -0.70 -27.10
CA GLU A 134 18.51 -0.53 -27.21
C GLU A 134 17.76 -1.85 -26.95
N ASP A 135 18.23 -2.94 -27.54
CA ASP A 135 17.62 -4.27 -27.43
C ASP A 135 17.70 -4.79 -25.99
N GLU A 136 18.86 -4.65 -25.35
CA GLU A 136 19.09 -5.09 -23.97
C GLU A 136 18.26 -4.29 -22.97
N ILE A 137 18.15 -2.98 -23.16
CA ILE A 137 17.29 -2.13 -22.34
C ILE A 137 15.82 -2.56 -22.47
N VAL A 138 15.33 -2.79 -23.69
CA VAL A 138 13.95 -3.24 -23.89
C VAL A 138 13.70 -4.64 -23.32
N ALA A 139 14.67 -5.55 -23.45
CA ALA A 139 14.59 -6.88 -22.84
C ALA A 139 14.50 -6.80 -21.31
N LEU A 140 15.33 -5.97 -20.67
CA LEU A 140 15.29 -5.71 -19.23
C LEU A 140 13.92 -5.15 -18.80
N LEU A 141 13.39 -4.19 -19.54
CA LEU A 141 12.07 -3.60 -19.24
C LEU A 141 10.94 -4.64 -19.34
N LYS A 142 11.00 -5.54 -20.33
CA LYS A 142 10.03 -6.63 -20.47
C LYS A 142 10.12 -7.65 -19.33
N GLU A 143 11.33 -8.02 -18.91
CA GLU A 143 11.52 -8.91 -17.75
C GLU A 143 10.84 -8.34 -16.50
N LYS A 144 10.86 -7.02 -16.37
CA LYS A 144 10.23 -6.27 -15.28
C LYS A 144 8.73 -5.96 -15.49
N ASN A 145 8.10 -6.57 -16.49
CA ASN A 145 6.69 -6.35 -16.84
C ASN A 145 6.32 -4.87 -17.04
N VAL A 146 7.27 -4.06 -17.52
CA VAL A 146 7.04 -2.65 -17.83
C VAL A 146 6.10 -2.54 -19.02
N SER A 147 5.16 -1.60 -18.94
CA SER A 147 4.16 -1.32 -19.98
C SER A 147 4.29 0.09 -20.57
N ASN A 148 4.93 0.99 -19.82
CA ASN A 148 5.10 2.39 -20.17
C ASN A 148 6.51 2.83 -19.81
N VAL A 149 7.11 3.70 -20.62
CA VAL A 149 8.44 4.27 -20.36
C VAL A 149 8.36 5.79 -20.36
N SER A 150 9.13 6.44 -19.49
CA SER A 150 9.16 7.89 -19.32
C SER A 150 10.59 8.40 -19.23
N LEU A 151 10.90 9.38 -20.06
CA LEU A 151 12.26 9.87 -20.30
C LEU A 151 12.24 11.30 -20.86
N ALA A 152 13.29 12.08 -20.66
CA ALA A 152 13.39 13.45 -21.17
C ALA A 152 13.91 13.54 -22.60
N GLY A 153 14.37 12.41 -23.16
CA GLY A 153 14.91 12.30 -24.51
C GLY A 153 15.43 10.90 -24.81
N ALA A 154 15.15 10.41 -26.01
CA ALA A 154 15.59 9.11 -26.54
C ALA A 154 16.06 9.27 -27.99
N SER A 155 16.95 8.37 -28.42
CA SER A 155 17.31 8.19 -29.83
C SER A 155 16.12 7.62 -30.62
N GLN A 156 16.12 7.83 -31.93
CA GLN A 156 15.08 7.30 -32.82
C GLN A 156 15.03 5.77 -32.79
N GLU A 157 16.21 5.14 -32.67
CA GLU A 157 16.40 3.71 -32.54
C GLU A 157 15.73 3.17 -31.27
N LEU A 158 15.92 3.84 -30.13
CA LEU A 158 15.31 3.42 -28.87
C LEU A 158 13.78 3.60 -28.90
N ILE A 159 13.27 4.69 -29.50
CA ILE A 159 11.82 4.92 -29.64
C ILE A 159 11.21 3.86 -30.55
N LYS A 160 11.91 3.48 -31.63
CA LYS A 160 11.51 2.40 -32.52
C LYS A 160 11.42 1.08 -31.75
N GLU A 161 12.45 0.73 -30.97
CA GLU A 161 12.43 -0.50 -30.17
C GLU A 161 11.29 -0.51 -29.15
N PHE A 162 10.98 0.60 -28.49
CA PHE A 162 9.81 0.66 -27.61
C PHE A 162 8.51 0.34 -28.36
N ASN A 163 8.30 0.93 -29.54
CA ASN A 163 7.09 0.74 -30.33
C ASN A 163 6.94 -0.71 -30.83
N GLU A 164 8.01 -1.31 -31.37
CA GLU A 164 7.98 -2.71 -31.86
C GLU A 164 7.70 -3.71 -30.74
N ASN A 165 8.00 -3.32 -29.49
CA ASN A 165 7.84 -4.13 -28.30
C ASN A 165 6.59 -3.77 -27.46
N ASN A 166 5.68 -2.94 -28.00
CA ASN A 166 4.45 -2.49 -27.35
C ASN A 166 4.66 -1.72 -26.02
N LEU A 167 5.82 -1.09 -25.84
CA LEU A 167 6.10 -0.18 -24.74
C LEU A 167 5.69 1.23 -25.14
N LYS A 168 4.74 1.82 -24.41
CA LYS A 168 4.32 3.20 -24.70
C LYS A 168 5.37 4.18 -24.20
N CYS A 169 5.90 5.00 -25.10
CA CYS A 169 6.91 6.00 -24.74
C CYS A 169 6.30 7.37 -24.43
N TYR A 170 6.72 7.97 -23.31
CA TYR A 170 6.34 9.32 -22.91
C TYR A 170 7.57 10.22 -22.71
N GLU A 171 7.51 11.41 -23.31
CA GLU A 171 8.52 12.45 -23.11
C GLU A 171 8.13 13.30 -21.88
N MET A 172 9.01 13.32 -20.88
CA MET A 172 8.81 14.03 -19.61
C MET A 172 10.12 14.63 -19.10
N GLY A 173 10.09 15.86 -18.59
CA GLY A 173 11.26 16.54 -18.05
C GLY A 173 11.03 17.11 -16.66
N GLY A 174 12.10 17.34 -15.90
CA GLY A 174 12.06 17.84 -14.52
C GLY A 174 12.34 16.76 -13.48
N GLU A 175 12.10 17.08 -12.21
CA GLU A 175 12.29 16.15 -11.09
C GLU A 175 11.21 15.06 -11.09
N ILE A 176 11.60 13.81 -10.83
CA ILE A 176 10.66 12.67 -10.81
C ILE A 176 9.55 12.89 -9.78
N ALA A 177 9.89 13.46 -8.61
CA ALA A 177 8.98 13.79 -7.52
C ALA A 177 7.78 14.63 -7.95
N ALA A 178 7.91 15.47 -9.00
CA ALA A 178 6.81 16.27 -9.53
C ALA A 178 5.70 15.42 -10.18
N PHE A 179 5.99 14.16 -10.52
CA PHE A 179 5.11 13.30 -11.32
C PHE A 179 4.63 12.05 -10.56
N VAL A 180 5.44 11.54 -9.62
CA VAL A 180 5.16 10.30 -8.86
C VAL A 180 4.53 10.55 -7.49
N GLY A 181 4.21 11.78 -7.10
CA GLY A 181 3.56 12.03 -5.81
C GLY A 181 4.43 11.66 -4.60
N TYR A 182 3.89 11.85 -3.40
CA TYR A 182 4.55 11.40 -2.17
C TYR A 182 4.54 9.88 -2.14
N ASP A 183 5.61 9.28 -1.59
CA ASP A 183 5.60 7.84 -1.34
C ASP A 183 4.34 7.58 -0.51
N LEU A 184 3.57 6.53 -0.85
CA LEU A 184 2.68 6.02 0.17
C LEU A 184 3.55 5.80 1.41
N PRO A 185 3.12 6.26 2.60
CA PRO A 185 3.83 5.85 3.81
C PRO A 185 4.01 4.33 3.72
N PRO A 186 5.20 3.80 4.09
CA PRO A 186 5.45 2.36 4.02
C PRO A 186 4.22 1.63 4.54
N GLU A 187 3.79 0.57 3.84
CA GLU A 187 2.68 -0.25 4.34
C GLU A 187 2.94 -0.52 5.82
N ASP A 188 1.98 -0.16 6.66
CA ASP A 188 2.10 -0.32 8.10
C ASP A 188 2.06 -1.83 8.40
N ILE A 189 3.22 -2.47 8.22
CA ILE A 189 3.50 -3.85 8.59
C ILE A 189 3.66 -3.99 10.10
N SER A 190 3.44 -2.90 10.86
CA SER A 190 3.44 -2.94 12.31
C SER A 190 2.41 -3.96 12.79
N TYR A 191 2.88 -4.90 13.60
CA TYR A 191 1.99 -5.83 14.28
C TYR A 191 1.09 -5.07 15.28
N CYS A 192 1.61 -3.99 15.84
CA CYS A 192 0.90 -3.14 16.79
C CYS A 192 -0.02 -2.16 16.07
N LYS A 193 -1.31 -2.23 16.38
CA LYS A 193 -2.31 -1.40 15.69
C LYS A 193 -2.40 -0.03 16.34
N LYS A 194 -2.77 1.01 15.59
CA LYS A 194 -3.24 2.25 16.22
C LYS A 194 -4.46 1.96 17.08
N TYR A 195 -4.54 2.52 18.29
CA TYR A 195 -5.72 2.37 19.13
C TYR A 195 -6.89 3.15 18.54
N GLU A 196 -7.97 2.43 18.19
CA GLU A 196 -9.22 3.01 17.67
C GLU A 196 -10.38 2.62 18.57
N ASP A 197 -10.69 3.45 19.58
CA ASP A 197 -11.86 3.33 20.50
C ASP A 197 -12.46 1.90 20.63
N GLN A 198 -11.64 0.97 21.13
CA GLN A 198 -12.00 -0.44 21.22
C GLN A 198 -12.52 -0.79 22.61
N ASN A 199 -13.41 -1.78 22.69
CA ASN A 199 -13.78 -2.35 23.98
C ASN A 199 -12.67 -3.27 24.49
N LEU A 200 -11.72 -2.70 25.23
CA LEU A 200 -10.65 -3.45 25.89
C LEU A 200 -11.22 -4.35 26.98
N MET A 201 -10.99 -5.66 26.85
CA MET A 201 -11.32 -6.68 27.85
C MET A 201 -10.04 -7.46 28.18
N GLY A 202 -9.97 -8.01 29.39
CA GLY A 202 -8.77 -8.67 29.90
C GLY A 202 -7.82 -7.74 30.64
N LYS A 203 -6.60 -8.23 30.92
CA LYS A 203 -5.58 -7.51 31.67
C LYS A 203 -4.74 -6.62 30.73
N VAL A 204 -4.87 -5.32 30.90
CA VAL A 204 -4.27 -4.28 30.04
C VAL A 204 -3.15 -3.55 30.80
N ALA A 205 -2.03 -3.30 30.14
CA ALA A 205 -0.96 -2.43 30.64
C ALA A 205 -0.80 -1.19 29.77
N LEU A 206 -0.68 -0.02 30.40
CA LEU A 206 -0.38 1.25 29.72
C LEU A 206 0.93 1.84 30.22
N GLY A 207 1.85 2.12 29.28
CA GLY A 207 3.13 2.74 29.61
C GLY A 207 2.96 4.18 30.09
N SER A 208 3.45 4.49 31.28
CA SER A 208 3.30 5.79 31.93
C SER A 208 4.61 6.28 32.57
N GLN A 209 4.76 7.61 32.64
CA GLN A 209 5.84 8.23 33.42
C GLN A 209 5.51 8.36 34.91
N LYS A 210 4.23 8.27 35.29
CA LYS A 210 3.74 8.44 36.66
C LYS A 210 2.91 7.25 37.11
N GLU A 211 2.85 6.99 38.40
CA GLU A 211 2.13 5.87 39.02
C GLU A 211 0.62 6.16 39.26
N ILE A 212 0.03 7.10 38.53
CA ILE A 212 -1.34 7.61 38.77
C ILE A 212 -2.21 7.46 37.52
N ASP A 213 -3.47 7.08 37.68
CA ASP A 213 -4.44 6.72 36.63
C ASP A 213 -4.83 7.86 35.66
N PHE A 214 -4.63 9.11 36.05
CA PHE A 214 -4.81 10.30 35.21
C PHE A 214 -3.53 10.76 34.50
N SER A 215 -2.51 9.90 34.42
CA SER A 215 -1.28 10.23 33.70
C SER A 215 -1.45 10.17 32.18
N LEU A 216 -0.44 10.71 31.47
CA LEU A 216 -0.31 10.55 30.04
C LEU A 216 0.43 9.25 29.72
N ILE A 217 0.08 8.64 28.59
CA ILE A 217 0.91 7.60 27.99
C ILE A 217 2.31 8.18 27.75
N SER A 218 3.32 7.43 28.20
CA SER A 218 4.72 7.80 28.09
C SER A 218 5.17 7.75 26.63
N GLY A 219 5.73 8.87 26.14
CA GLY A 219 6.41 8.93 24.84
C GLY A 219 7.70 8.11 24.73
N LYS A 220 8.10 7.40 25.79
CA LYS A 220 9.33 6.57 25.82
C LYS A 220 9.10 5.10 25.41
N GLY A 221 7.91 4.75 24.93
CA GLY A 221 7.60 3.37 24.52
C GLY A 221 7.90 2.35 25.62
N PRO A 222 8.69 1.28 25.36
CA PRO A 222 9.03 0.24 26.34
C PRO A 222 9.88 0.73 27.51
N GLN A 223 10.47 1.93 27.42
CA GLN A 223 11.20 2.57 28.53
C GLN A 223 10.30 3.47 29.39
N ALA A 224 8.98 3.35 29.25
CA ALA A 224 8.07 3.95 30.21
C ALA A 224 8.39 3.44 31.62
N LYS A 225 8.59 4.35 32.58
CA LYS A 225 9.03 4.00 33.93
C LYS A 225 8.03 3.11 34.67
N ASN A 226 6.76 3.26 34.37
CA ASN A 226 5.67 2.54 35.02
C ASN A 226 4.75 1.92 33.97
N LEU A 227 4.14 0.81 34.32
CA LEU A 227 2.99 0.24 33.63
C LEU A 227 1.77 0.40 34.52
N LEU A 228 0.75 1.10 34.05
CA LEU A 228 -0.54 1.18 34.75
C LEU A 228 -1.39 0.00 34.31
N ILE A 229 -1.80 -0.83 35.28
CA ILE A 229 -2.51 -2.08 35.01
C ILE A 229 -4.01 -1.89 35.24
N TYR A 230 -4.78 -2.36 34.27
CA TYR A 230 -6.23 -2.41 34.31
C TYR A 230 -6.69 -3.85 34.05
N GLU A 231 -7.83 -4.22 34.62
CA GLU A 231 -8.53 -5.47 34.32
C GLU A 231 -9.98 -5.13 34.04
N ASP A 232 -10.44 -5.42 32.81
CA ASP A 232 -11.79 -5.08 32.35
C ASP A 232 -12.16 -3.61 32.65
N LYS A 233 -11.23 -2.70 32.33
CA LYS A 233 -11.28 -1.24 32.57
C LYS A 233 -11.20 -0.79 34.03
N ASN A 234 -11.08 -1.70 34.99
CA ASN A 234 -10.87 -1.35 36.39
C ASN A 234 -9.39 -1.16 36.67
N PHE A 235 -9.00 -0.04 37.25
CA PHE A 235 -7.61 0.20 37.63
C PHE A 235 -7.20 -0.73 38.78
N ILE A 236 -6.16 -1.53 38.54
CA ILE A 236 -5.61 -2.48 39.51
C ILE A 236 -4.45 -1.84 40.28
N GLY A 237 -3.57 -1.13 39.57
CA GLY A 237 -2.43 -0.47 40.18
C GLY A 237 -1.27 -0.24 39.21
N PRO A 238 -0.25 0.54 39.62
CA PRO A 238 0.98 0.71 38.89
C PRO A 238 1.97 -0.44 39.17
N ILE A 239 2.77 -0.78 38.17
CA ILE A 239 3.93 -1.67 38.30
C ILE A 239 5.15 -0.92 37.78
N SER A 240 6.25 -0.99 38.53
CA SER A 240 7.53 -0.40 38.10
C SER A 240 8.11 -1.22 36.96
N ASN A 241 8.47 -0.55 35.87
CA ASN A 241 9.16 -1.18 34.75
C ASN A 241 10.67 -1.14 34.99
N THR A 242 11.22 -2.21 35.55
CA THR A 242 12.66 -2.31 35.85
C THR A 242 13.52 -2.30 34.58
N ALA A 243 12.97 -2.65 33.41
CA ALA A 243 13.68 -2.53 32.14
C ALA A 243 13.99 -1.07 31.77
N SER A 244 13.25 -0.10 32.33
CA SER A 244 13.49 1.33 32.10
C SER A 244 14.74 1.88 32.80
N ASP A 245 15.29 1.15 33.77
CA ASP A 245 16.48 1.55 34.53
C ASP A 245 17.80 1.13 33.85
N ILE A 246 17.73 0.35 32.76
CA ILE A 246 18.90 -0.10 32.00
C ILE A 246 19.50 1.09 31.24
N ASN A 247 20.78 1.36 31.49
CA ASN A 247 21.49 2.45 30.85
C ASN A 247 21.89 2.07 29.41
N LEU A 248 21.21 2.65 28.42
CA LEU A 248 21.51 2.47 26.99
C LEU A 248 22.79 3.20 26.53
N GLU A 249 23.40 4.04 27.36
CA GLU A 249 24.70 4.65 27.06
C GLU A 249 25.88 3.69 27.29
N ASP A 250 25.63 2.56 27.96
CA ASP A 250 26.61 1.50 28.10
C ASP A 250 26.59 0.59 26.86
N PRO A 251 27.68 0.52 26.07
CA PRO A 251 27.74 -0.29 24.85
C PRO A 251 27.65 -1.80 25.11
N THR A 252 27.67 -2.25 26.37
CA THR A 252 27.45 -3.65 26.75
C THR A 252 25.99 -4.01 27.00
N ASN A 253 25.10 -3.02 27.18
CA ASN A 253 23.67 -3.23 27.31
C ASN A 253 23.02 -3.17 25.92
N ALA A 254 22.51 -4.30 25.43
CA ALA A 254 21.80 -4.29 24.16
C ALA A 254 20.37 -3.77 24.39
N LEU A 255 19.86 -2.98 23.43
CA LEU A 255 18.42 -2.66 23.35
C LEU A 255 17.56 -3.93 23.44
N ASP A 256 18.11 -5.03 22.96
CA ASP A 256 17.53 -6.37 22.99
C ASP A 256 17.28 -6.88 24.43
N ASP A 257 18.16 -6.55 25.39
CA ASP A 257 18.02 -6.94 26.80
C ASP A 257 16.88 -6.18 27.49
N VAL A 258 16.74 -4.88 27.18
CA VAL A 258 15.62 -4.05 27.66
C VAL A 258 14.28 -4.64 27.21
N GLU A 259 14.18 -5.00 25.94
CA GLU A 259 12.96 -5.60 25.40
C GLU A 259 12.69 -6.99 25.97
N ASN A 260 13.72 -7.81 26.20
CA ASN A 260 13.57 -9.13 26.80
C ASN A 260 13.07 -9.06 28.26
N ASP A 261 13.62 -8.13 29.04
CA ASP A 261 13.17 -7.88 30.42
C ASP A 261 11.75 -7.33 30.44
N PHE A 262 11.42 -6.44 29.50
CA PHE A 262 10.08 -5.89 29.35
C PHE A 262 9.06 -6.98 29.00
N ILE A 263 9.37 -7.86 28.04
CA ILE A 263 8.51 -9.01 27.70
C ILE A 263 8.35 -9.94 28.89
N SER A 264 9.43 -10.24 29.61
CA SER A 264 9.40 -11.10 30.80
C SER A 264 8.50 -10.51 31.90
N LEU A 265 8.54 -9.19 32.10
CA LEU A 265 7.65 -8.48 33.01
C LEU A 265 6.18 -8.62 32.57
N ILE A 266 5.88 -8.38 31.29
CA ILE A 266 4.53 -8.50 30.72
C ILE A 266 3.96 -9.90 30.95
N GLN A 267 4.77 -10.94 30.70
CA GLN A 267 4.38 -12.33 30.89
C GLN A 267 4.19 -12.70 32.35
N THR A 268 5.10 -12.26 33.23
CA THR A 268 5.01 -12.52 34.68
C THR A 268 3.73 -11.95 35.26
N GLU A 269 3.34 -10.77 34.78
CA GLU A 269 2.11 -10.11 35.19
C GLU A 269 0.87 -10.64 34.46
N GLY A 270 1.00 -11.54 33.48
CA GLY A 270 -0.14 -12.05 32.71
C GLY A 270 -0.89 -10.96 31.97
N ILE A 271 -0.18 -9.94 31.47
CA ILE A 271 -0.76 -8.87 30.66
C ILE A 271 -1.07 -9.42 29.26
N GLU A 272 -2.31 -9.23 28.82
CA GLU A 272 -2.82 -9.70 27.53
C GLU A 272 -2.76 -8.61 26.45
N ILE A 273 -2.93 -7.35 26.88
CA ILE A 273 -2.97 -6.19 26.00
C ILE A 273 -2.00 -5.13 26.52
N ILE A 274 -1.17 -4.59 25.63
CA ILE A 274 -0.27 -3.49 25.96
C ILE A 274 -0.51 -2.26 25.08
N ILE A 275 -0.48 -1.08 25.71
CA ILE A 275 -0.67 0.21 25.03
C ILE A 275 0.51 1.13 25.33
N LEU A 276 1.26 1.50 24.29
CA LEU A 276 2.43 2.39 24.36
C LEU A 276 2.35 3.50 23.29
N ALA A 277 3.20 4.52 23.41
CA ALA A 277 3.27 5.60 22.42
C ALA A 277 3.97 5.19 21.12
N SER A 278 4.89 4.24 21.19
CA SER A 278 5.58 3.67 20.05
C SER A 278 6.15 2.30 20.41
N PHE A 279 6.22 1.40 19.42
CA PHE A 279 6.99 0.17 19.50
C PHE A 279 8.20 0.23 18.56
N GLY A 280 9.20 -0.60 18.84
CA GLY A 280 10.28 -0.90 17.90
C GLY A 280 10.01 -2.26 17.26
N GLU A 281 10.47 -2.47 16.02
CA GLU A 281 10.22 -3.68 15.22
C GLU A 281 10.53 -5.00 15.97
N THR A 282 11.65 -5.02 16.70
CA THR A 282 12.06 -6.18 17.50
C THR A 282 11.07 -6.49 18.63
N LEU A 283 10.63 -5.46 19.37
CA LEU A 283 9.64 -5.61 20.42
C LEU A 283 8.29 -6.08 19.86
N GLU A 284 7.85 -5.53 18.73
CA GLU A 284 6.61 -5.96 18.08
C GLU A 284 6.62 -7.44 17.73
N THR A 285 7.74 -7.90 17.17
CA THR A 285 7.94 -9.32 16.84
C THR A 285 7.86 -10.18 18.10
N LYS A 286 8.53 -9.78 19.19
CA LYS A 286 8.46 -10.49 20.48
C LYS A 286 7.05 -10.49 21.07
N LEU A 287 6.28 -9.40 20.95
CA LEU A 287 4.89 -9.35 21.42
C LEU A 287 4.00 -10.31 20.62
N ASN A 288 4.17 -10.36 19.30
CA ASN A 288 3.45 -11.29 18.42
C ASN A 288 3.75 -12.76 18.76
N ASP A 289 5.03 -13.12 18.89
CA ASP A 289 5.46 -14.48 19.23
C ASP A 289 4.89 -14.97 20.56
N ASN A 290 4.61 -14.03 21.48
CA ASN A 290 4.04 -14.30 22.80
C ASN A 290 2.52 -14.09 22.86
N ASN A 291 1.84 -13.87 21.72
CA ASN A 291 0.40 -13.64 21.60
C ASN A 291 -0.12 -12.47 22.46
N ILE A 292 0.70 -11.45 22.68
CA ILE A 292 0.31 -10.23 23.38
C ILE A 292 -0.23 -9.25 22.35
N ILE A 293 -1.44 -8.75 22.54
CA ILE A 293 -2.05 -7.75 21.66
C ILE A 293 -1.42 -6.40 21.99
N CYS A 294 -1.01 -5.63 20.99
CA CYS A 294 -0.45 -4.31 21.21
C CYS A 294 -1.15 -3.22 20.43
N TYR A 295 -1.27 -2.05 21.07
CA TYR A 295 -1.80 -0.84 20.48
C TYR A 295 -0.89 0.37 20.68
N GLU A 296 -0.76 1.17 19.64
CA GLU A 296 -0.10 2.46 19.68
C GLU A 296 -1.10 3.59 19.97
N ALA A 297 -0.83 4.36 21.02
CA ALA A 297 -1.65 5.51 21.40
C ALA A 297 -0.86 6.58 22.15
N GLY A 298 -1.32 7.83 22.06
CA GLY A 298 -0.83 8.94 22.86
C GLY A 298 -1.98 9.67 23.58
N GLY A 299 -1.66 10.38 24.66
CA GLY A 299 -2.63 11.20 25.40
C GLY A 299 -2.94 10.65 26.80
N GLU A 300 -4.04 11.12 27.38
CA GLU A 300 -4.43 10.80 28.76
C GLU A 300 -4.96 9.37 28.91
N ILE A 301 -4.39 8.59 29.83
CA ILE A 301 -4.75 7.18 30.07
C ILE A 301 -6.24 7.02 30.39
N LYS A 302 -6.81 7.96 31.14
CA LYS A 302 -8.24 7.97 31.47
C LYS A 302 -9.15 8.00 30.23
N SER A 303 -8.67 8.46 29.08
CA SER A 303 -9.47 8.48 27.84
C SER A 303 -9.69 7.09 27.25
N PHE A 304 -8.80 6.14 27.55
CA PHE A 304 -8.83 4.77 27.02
C PHE A 304 -9.64 3.80 27.90
N MET A 305 -9.83 4.16 29.18
CA MET A 305 -10.43 3.29 30.20
C MET A 305 -11.87 3.69 30.57
N LYS A 306 -12.56 4.41 29.68
CA LYS A 306 -13.96 4.82 29.87
C LYS A 306 -14.97 3.71 29.58
#